data_AF-A0A8T4PJB2-F1
#
_entry.id   AF-A0A8T4PJB2-F1
#
_cell.length_a   1.000
_cell.length_b   1.000
_cell.length_c   1.000
_cell.angle_alpha   90.00
_cell.angle_beta   90.00
_cell.angle_gamma   90.00
#
_symmetry.space_group_name_H-M   'P 1'
#
loop_
_entity.id
_entity.type
_entity.pdbx_description
1 polymer ?
#
loop_
_entity_poly.entity_id
_entity_poly.type
_entity_poly.pdbx_seq_one_letter_code
_entity_poly.pdbx_strand_id
1 'polypeptide(L)' 'GICYASVAMSTDYDCWHQSEEEVNIGMVLQIMKKNAENVKKLIIETIPKIKDNPDCRCRQDIKGAVIS' A
#
# COMPACT_ATOMS: atom_id res chain seq x y z
N GLY A 1 8.84 17.09 -3.67
CA GLY A 1 8.52 15.91 -2.84
C GLY A 1 8.38 14.69 -3.70
N ILE A 2 8.21 13.52 -3.09
CA ILE A 2 8.04 12.23 -3.75
C ILE A 2 6.55 11.94 -3.89
N CYS A 3 6.09 11.45 -5.06
CA CYS A 3 4.72 10.96 -5.22
C CYS A 3 4.64 9.57 -4.58
N TYR A 4 4.18 9.51 -3.33
CA TYR A 4 4.09 8.29 -2.53
C TYR A 4 2.66 7.76 -2.49
N ALA A 5 2.51 6.44 -2.59
CA ALA A 5 1.25 5.74 -2.38
C ALA A 5 1.53 4.43 -1.64
N SER A 6 0.56 3.97 -0.84
CA SER A 6 0.62 2.69 -0.12
C SER A 6 -0.45 1.75 -0.67
N VAL A 7 -0.10 0.47 -0.79
CA VAL A 7 -1.04 -0.61 -1.07
C VAL A 7 -1.15 -1.48 0.18
N ALA A 8 -2.25 -1.35 0.91
CA ALA A 8 -2.55 -2.18 2.06
C ALA A 8 -3.38 -3.39 1.65
N MET A 9 -3.05 -4.56 2.18
CA MET A 9 -3.81 -5.80 2.00
C MET A 9 -4.16 -6.37 3.36
N SER A 10 -5.45 -6.57 3.62
CA SER A 10 -5.91 -7.14 4.89
C SER A 10 -5.35 -8.55 5.08
N THR A 11 -4.75 -8.81 6.23
CA THR A 11 -4.24 -10.13 6.64
C THR A 11 -5.13 -10.84 7.63
N ASP A 12 -5.88 -10.09 8.41
CA ASP A 12 -6.73 -10.55 9.51
C ASP A 12 -7.69 -9.41 9.88
N TYR A 13 -8.60 -9.68 10.82
CA TYR A 13 -9.59 -8.71 11.31
C TYR A 13 -9.23 -8.10 12.68
N ASP A 14 -7.95 -8.07 13.05
CA ASP A 14 -7.46 -7.50 14.31
C ASP A 14 -8.22 -8.01 15.56
N CYS A 15 -7.91 -7.51 16.75
CA CYS A 15 -8.47 -8.04 17.99
C CYS A 15 -9.87 -7.51 18.34
N TRP A 16 -10.39 -6.54 17.59
CA TRP A 16 -11.70 -5.93 17.86
C TRP A 16 -12.87 -6.81 17.39
N HIS A 17 -12.63 -7.74 16.46
CA HIS A 17 -13.69 -8.54 15.85
C HIS A 17 -13.96 -9.82 16.65
N GLN A 18 -14.86 -9.73 17.64
CA GLN A 18 -15.16 -10.81 18.60
C GLN A 18 -15.83 -12.07 18.02
N SER A 19 -16.25 -12.06 16.75
CA SER A 19 -16.93 -13.18 16.08
C SER A 19 -16.00 -14.08 15.26
N GLU A 20 -14.72 -13.72 15.10
CA GLU A 20 -13.70 -14.56 14.46
C GLU A 20 -12.62 -15.01 15.45
N GLU A 21 -11.82 -16.00 15.04
CA GLU A 21 -10.67 -16.47 15.83
C GLU A 21 -9.69 -15.33 16.10
N GLU A 22 -9.09 -15.31 17.31
CA GLU A 22 -8.05 -14.35 17.66
C GLU A 22 -6.90 -14.35 16.65
N VAL A 23 -6.27 -13.19 16.45
CA VAL A 23 -5.18 -13.00 15.49
C VAL A 23 -4.06 -14.01 15.74
N ASN A 24 -3.86 -14.93 14.79
CA ASN A 24 -2.82 -15.94 14.83
C ASN A 24 -1.74 -15.64 13.78
N ILE A 25 -0.47 -15.61 14.20
CA ILE A 25 0.68 -15.35 13.30
C ILE A 25 0.74 -16.32 12.11
N GLY A 26 0.31 -17.57 12.29
CA GLY A 26 0.22 -18.57 11.22
C GLY A 26 -0.80 -18.18 10.15
N MET A 27 -1.99 -17.72 10.57
CA MET A 27 -3.03 -17.24 9.65
C MET A 27 -2.58 -15.98 8.91
N VAL A 28 -1.98 -15.03 9.62
CA VAL A 28 -1.41 -13.81 9.03
C VAL A 28 -0.39 -14.16 7.95
N LEU A 29 0.57 -15.06 8.24
CA LEU A 29 1.58 -15.48 7.27
C LEU A 29 0.98 -16.21 6.07
N GLN A 30 -0.05 -17.03 6.27
CA GLN A 30 -0.75 -17.71 5.18
C GLN A 30 -1.47 -16.71 4.25
N ILE A 31 -2.23 -15.77 4.84
CA ILE A 31 -2.97 -14.77 4.08
C ILE A 31 -1.99 -13.79 3.40
N MET A 32 -0.90 -13.40 4.08
CA MET A 32 0.17 -12.59 3.50
C MET A 32 0.81 -13.26 2.28
N LYS A 33 1.11 -14.57 2.34
CA LYS A 33 1.65 -15.32 1.19
C LYS A 33 0.68 -15.32 0.01
N LYS A 34 -0.62 -15.51 0.27
CA LYS A 34 -1.66 -15.44 -0.78
C LYS A 34 -1.75 -14.04 -1.39
N ASN A 35 -1.69 -13.01 -0.54
CA ASN A 35 -1.77 -11.61 -0.91
C ASN A 35 -0.53 -11.13 -1.69
N ALA A 36 0.66 -11.68 -1.42
CA ALA A 36 1.89 -11.31 -2.10
C ALA A 36 1.81 -11.49 -3.63
N GLU A 37 1.19 -12.57 -4.11
CA GLU A 37 1.03 -12.80 -5.55
C GLU A 37 0.08 -11.79 -6.20
N ASN A 38 -0.97 -11.36 -5.50
CA ASN A 38 -1.88 -10.33 -5.99
C ASN A 38 -1.18 -8.97 -6.08
N VAL A 39 -0.39 -8.60 -5.06
CA VAL A 39 0.34 -7.33 -5.09
C VAL A 39 1.44 -7.31 -6.15
N LYS A 40 2.14 -8.41 -6.39
CA LYS A 40 3.11 -8.48 -7.49
C LYS A 40 2.44 -8.17 -8.83
N LYS A 41 1.29 -8.80 -9.12
CA LYS A 41 0.52 -8.54 -10.35
C LYS A 41 0.08 -7.08 -10.43
N LEU A 42 -0.49 -6.56 -9.35
CA LEU A 42 -0.90 -5.16 -9.26
C LEU A 42 0.26 -4.20 -9.57
N ILE A 43 1.44 -4.40 -8.96
CA ILE A 43 2.61 -3.55 -9.17
C ILE A 43 3.05 -3.59 -10.64
N ILE A 44 3.18 -4.78 -11.22
CA ILE A 44 3.63 -4.96 -12.61
C ILE A 44 2.66 -4.27 -13.59
N GLU A 45 1.35 -4.38 -13.36
CA GLU A 45 0.34 -3.77 -14.21
C GLU A 45 0.18 -2.25 -14.01
N THR A 46 0.49 -1.75 -12.81
CA THR A 46 0.29 -0.34 -12.45
C THR A 46 1.47 0.53 -12.86
N ILE A 47 2.71 0.05 -12.73
CA ILE A 47 3.92 0.83 -13.05
C ILE A 47 3.86 1.48 -14.44
N PRO A 48 3.50 0.77 -15.53
CA PRO A 48 3.43 1.36 -16.86
C PRO A 48 2.37 2.47 -16.97
N LYS A 49 1.26 2.35 -16.24
CA LYS A 49 0.13 3.30 -16.27
C LYS A 49 0.45 4.60 -15.55
N ILE A 50 1.38 4.58 -14.60
CA ILE A 50 1.75 5.75 -13.78
C ILE A 50 3.09 6.37 -14.16
N LYS A 51 3.83 5.76 -15.10
CA LYS A 51 5.17 6.19 -15.51
C LYS A 51 5.20 7.65 -15.97
N ASP A 52 4.21 8.06 -16.74
CA ASP A 52 4.14 9.37 -17.37
C ASP A 52 3.08 10.26 -16.70
N ASN A 53 3.19 10.46 -15.39
CA ASN A 53 2.34 11.40 -14.64
C ASN A 53 3.12 12.68 -14.27
N PRO A 54 3.25 13.65 -15.19
CA PRO A 54 4.00 14.89 -14.97
C PRO A 54 3.31 15.85 -13.99
N ASP A 55 1.98 15.79 -13.85
CA ASP A 55 1.17 16.79 -13.13
C ASP A 55 0.97 16.50 -11.64
N CYS A 56 1.83 15.68 -11.04
CA CYS A 56 1.76 15.35 -9.62
C CYS A 56 2.15 16.55 -8.72
N ARG A 57 1.16 17.09 -7.98
CA ARG A 57 1.33 18.22 -7.04
C ARG A 57 2.44 18.02 -6.00
N CYS A 58 2.68 16.79 -5.56
CA CYS A 58 3.74 16.46 -4.60
C CYS A 58 5.14 16.94 -5.04
N ARG A 59 5.37 17.11 -6.35
CA ARG A 59 6.62 17.65 -6.90
C ARG A 59 6.72 19.17 -6.81
N GLN A 60 5.59 19.87 -6.83
CA GLN A 60 5.51 21.33 -6.80
C GLN A 60 5.43 21.86 -5.36
N ASP A 61 4.64 21.23 -4.50
CA ASP A 61 4.32 21.73 -3.15
C ASP A 61 5.54 21.90 -2.24
N ILE A 62 6.60 21.12 -2.48
CA ILE A 62 7.85 21.24 -1.69
C ILE A 62 8.52 22.61 -1.86
N LYS A 63 8.27 23.34 -2.96
CA LYS A 63 8.87 24.66 -3.21
C LYS A 63 8.35 25.73 -2.25
N GLY A 64 7.10 25.61 -1.78
CA GLY A 64 6.49 26.54 -0.83
C GLY A 64 6.67 26.15 0.63
N ALA A 65 7.15 24.93 0.90
CA ALA A 65 7.37 24.41 2.25
C ALA A 65 8.76 24.71 2.82
N VAL A 66 9.68 25.21 1.99
CA VAL A 66 11.01 25.66 2.42
C VAL A 66 10.90 27.09 2.95
N ILE A 67 11.09 27.26 4.25
CA ILE A 67 11.28 28.57 4.87
C ILE A 67 12.79 28.84 4.85
N SER A 68 13.19 29.84 4.07
CA SER A 68 14.57 30.33 3.95
C SER A 68 14.85 31.50 4.88
#